data_AF-X1LRK9-F1
#
_entry.id   AF-X1LRK9-F1
#
_cell.length_a   1.000
_cell.length_b   1.000
_cell.length_c   1.000
_cell.angle_alpha   90.00
_cell.angle_beta   90.00
_cell.angle_gamma   90.00
#
_symmetry.space_group_name_H-M   'P 1'
#
loop_
_entity.id
_entity.type
_entity.pdbx_description
1 polymer ?
#
loop_
_entity_poly.entity_id
_entity_poly.type
_entity_poly.pdbx_seq_one_letter_code
_entity_poly.pdbx_strand_id
1 'polypeptide(L)'
;MAKTVSLGYQPERIAEDFGLSLYEVPVGFKYVCDKMLEKDILFGGEESGGYGYRGHLMERDGILSCLLFVEMLTRLQKPLSRILKEMEARFGASFFKRVDFEKSAVDKEKMIRTLSLSSPSSLGGVPVREVKTLDGIKFVMDDKSWLLIRPSGTEPKVRVYAEAPGEAELKKIMDQGVKMAQEVI
;
A
#
# COMPACT_ATOMS: atom_id res chain seq x y z
N MET A 1 9.61 4.84 -9.62
CA MET A 1 8.68 5.18 -8.54
C MET A 1 9.15 4.52 -7.25
N ALA A 2 8.92 5.16 -6.11
CA ALA A 2 9.10 4.53 -4.79
C ALA A 2 7.75 4.47 -4.06
N LYS A 3 7.48 3.40 -3.32
CA LYS A 3 6.29 3.31 -2.48
C LYS A 3 6.55 2.55 -1.19
N THR A 4 5.80 2.87 -0.15
CA THR A 4 5.76 2.01 1.03
C THR A 4 5.05 0.70 0.75
N VAL A 5 5.40 -0.34 1.50
CA VAL A 5 4.77 -1.67 1.39
C VAL A 5 3.25 -1.67 1.67
N SER A 6 2.77 -0.65 2.37
CA SER A 6 1.35 -0.39 2.68
C SER A 6 0.62 0.41 1.59
N LEU A 7 1.32 0.99 0.62
CA LEU A 7 0.69 1.63 -0.53
C LEU A 7 0.29 0.57 -1.56
N GLY A 8 -0.89 0.77 -2.15
CA GLY A 8 -1.57 -0.21 -2.99
C GLY A 8 -0.84 -0.67 -4.25
N TYR A 9 -1.43 -1.61 -4.97
CA TYR A 9 -0.92 -2.18 -6.22
C TYR A 9 -1.15 -1.25 -7.42
N GLN A 10 -1.97 -0.20 -7.29
CA GLN A 10 -2.22 0.75 -8.38
C GLN A 10 -0.93 1.40 -8.92
N PRO A 11 -0.05 1.96 -8.07
CA PRO A 11 1.27 2.41 -8.50
C PRO A 11 2.11 1.36 -9.23
N GLU A 12 1.98 0.07 -8.90
CA GLU A 12 2.71 -1.01 -9.57
C GLU A 12 2.19 -1.22 -11.00
N ARG A 13 0.87 -1.27 -11.17
CA ARG A 13 0.23 -1.41 -12.49
C ARG A 13 0.52 -0.22 -13.38
N ILE A 14 0.50 1.00 -12.82
CA ILE A 14 0.88 2.22 -13.52
C ILE A 14 2.36 2.19 -13.89
N ALA A 15 3.25 1.83 -12.96
CA ALA A 15 4.69 1.76 -13.25
C ALA A 15 4.99 0.73 -14.36
N GLU A 16 4.36 -0.45 -14.32
CA GLU A 16 4.49 -1.51 -15.32
C GLU A 16 4.06 -1.03 -16.72
N ASP A 17 2.88 -0.43 -16.84
CA ASP A 17 2.34 0.06 -18.11
C ASP A 17 3.18 1.20 -18.73
N PHE A 18 3.80 2.04 -17.91
CA PHE A 18 4.70 3.12 -18.37
C PHE A 18 6.18 2.70 -18.47
N GLY A 19 6.53 1.43 -18.21
CA GLY A 19 7.91 0.94 -18.25
C GLY A 19 8.82 1.57 -17.20
N LEU A 20 8.27 1.99 -16.06
CA LEU A 20 8.99 2.61 -14.96
C LEU A 20 9.40 1.56 -13.92
N SER A 21 10.64 1.64 -13.43
CA SER A 21 11.06 0.84 -12.28
C SER A 21 10.30 1.26 -11.02
N LEU A 22 9.82 0.29 -10.23
CA LEU A 22 9.20 0.53 -8.93
C LEU A 22 10.02 -0.10 -7.81
N TYR A 23 10.20 0.66 -6.73
CA TYR A 23 10.88 0.23 -5.52
C TYR A 23 9.91 0.24 -4.34
N GLU A 24 9.72 -0.92 -3.71
CA GLU A 24 8.92 -1.06 -2.48
C GLU A 24 9.84 -0.91 -1.26
N VAL A 25 9.46 -0.09 -0.29
CA VAL A 25 10.22 0.21 0.93
C VAL A 25 9.38 0.01 2.20
N PRO A 26 9.99 -0.10 3.40
CA PRO A 26 9.24 -0.11 4.66
C PRO A 26 8.38 1.14 4.85
N VAL A 27 7.40 1.10 5.74
CA VAL A 27 6.54 2.27 6.03
C VAL A 27 7.36 3.39 6.69
N GLY A 28 7.15 4.62 6.25
CA GLY A 28 7.84 5.82 6.71
C GLY A 28 8.54 6.55 5.56
N PHE A 29 8.17 7.82 5.34
CA PHE A 29 8.67 8.61 4.21
C PHE A 29 10.20 8.72 4.12
N LYS A 30 10.92 8.61 5.25
CA LYS A 30 12.39 8.59 5.23
C LYS A 30 12.96 7.53 4.27
N TYR A 31 12.34 6.35 4.19
CA TYR A 31 12.80 5.29 3.28
C TYR A 31 12.46 5.58 1.82
N VAL A 32 11.35 6.29 1.57
CA VAL A 32 10.98 6.77 0.24
C VAL A 32 11.98 7.84 -0.21
N CYS A 33 12.27 8.80 0.67
CA CYS A 33 13.28 9.85 0.46
C CYS A 33 14.67 9.26 0.17
N ASP A 34 15.17 8.35 1.01
CA ASP A 34 16.46 7.68 0.80
C ASP A 34 16.53 7.03 -0.59
N LYS A 35 15.44 6.38 -1.02
CA LYS A 35 15.36 5.74 -2.33
C LYS A 35 15.30 6.74 -3.49
N MET A 36 14.62 7.87 -3.31
CA MET A 36 14.58 8.98 -4.27
C MET A 36 15.92 9.73 -4.39
N LEU A 37 16.74 9.74 -3.33
CA LEU A 37 18.10 10.28 -3.37
C LEU A 37 19.08 9.33 -4.06
N GLU A 38 18.90 8.02 -3.87
CA GLU A 38 19.78 6.98 -4.45
C GLU A 38 19.52 6.76 -5.95
N LYS A 39 18.27 6.87 -6.39
CA LYS A 39 17.81 6.52 -7.74
C LYS A 39 17.11 7.70 -8.40
N ASP A 40 17.14 7.77 -9.73
CA ASP A 40 16.31 8.73 -10.47
C ASP A 40 14.83 8.31 -10.43
N ILE A 41 14.13 8.74 -9.38
CA ILE A 41 12.72 8.40 -9.13
C ILE A 41 11.85 9.62 -9.37
N LEU A 42 10.93 9.48 -10.32
CA LEU A 42 9.94 10.52 -10.68
C LEU A 42 9.03 10.92 -9.50
N PHE A 43 8.57 9.94 -8.73
CA PHE A 43 7.53 10.09 -7.72
C PHE A 43 7.67 9.02 -6.62
N GLY A 44 7.44 9.43 -5.38
CA GLY A 44 7.44 8.58 -4.19
C GLY A 44 6.23 8.83 -3.30
N GLY A 45 5.66 7.80 -2.67
CA GLY A 45 4.44 7.98 -1.86
C GLY A 45 4.18 6.96 -0.75
N GLU A 46 3.28 7.35 0.16
CA GLU A 46 2.72 6.55 1.25
C GLU A 46 1.18 6.55 1.21
N GLU A 47 0.54 5.53 1.77
CA GLU A 47 -0.93 5.43 1.86
C GLU A 47 -1.55 6.50 2.77
N SER A 48 -0.74 7.13 3.61
CA SER A 48 -1.14 8.24 4.49
C SER A 48 -1.40 9.56 3.74
N GLY A 49 -1.24 9.58 2.41
CA GLY A 49 -1.44 10.76 1.57
C GLY A 49 -0.19 11.64 1.42
N GLY A 50 0.97 11.16 1.87
CA GLY A 50 2.25 11.84 1.73
C GLY A 50 2.95 11.49 0.42
N TYR A 51 3.24 12.49 -0.41
CA TYR A 51 3.88 12.31 -1.72
C TYR A 51 5.03 13.29 -1.94
N GLY A 52 6.11 12.81 -2.56
CA GLY A 52 7.27 13.58 -2.98
C GLY A 52 7.55 13.43 -4.48
N TYR A 53 8.16 14.46 -5.07
CA TYR A 53 8.28 14.63 -6.51
C TYR A 53 9.72 14.96 -6.92
N ARG A 54 10.17 14.36 -8.02
CA ARG A 54 11.49 14.65 -8.59
C ARG A 54 11.64 16.14 -8.93
N GLY A 55 12.80 16.71 -8.63
CA GLY A 55 13.11 18.11 -8.94
C GLY A 55 12.48 19.11 -7.96
N HIS A 56 11.85 18.63 -6.89
CA HIS A 56 11.33 19.44 -5.78
C HIS A 56 11.97 19.01 -4.45
N LEU A 57 11.44 19.49 -3.33
CA LEU A 57 11.80 19.02 -1.98
C LEU A 57 11.73 17.49 -1.92
N MET A 58 12.80 16.88 -1.42
CA MET A 58 12.87 15.44 -1.14
C MET A 58 12.14 15.11 0.17
N GLU A 59 10.92 15.61 0.30
CA GLU A 59 10.00 15.40 1.42
C GLU A 59 8.55 15.47 0.89
N ARG A 60 7.58 15.11 1.72
CA ARG A 60 6.16 15.23 1.40
C ARG A 60 5.79 16.69 1.23
N ASP A 61 5.12 17.00 0.12
CA ASP A 61 4.59 18.34 -0.12
C ASP A 61 3.12 18.27 -0.53
N GLY A 62 2.24 18.56 0.43
CA GLY A 62 0.80 18.62 0.20
C GLY A 62 0.38 19.80 -0.68
N ILE A 63 1.09 20.93 -0.63
CA ILE A 63 0.76 22.10 -1.44
C ILE A 63 1.08 21.81 -2.90
N LEU A 64 2.27 21.28 -3.20
CA LEU A 64 2.63 20.86 -4.55
C LEU A 64 1.68 19.78 -5.07
N SER A 65 1.32 18.80 -4.23
CA SER A 65 0.32 17.78 -4.60
C SER A 65 -1.00 18.42 -5.02
N CYS A 66 -1.53 19.37 -4.24
CA CYS A 66 -2.74 20.10 -4.58
C CYS A 66 -2.61 20.88 -5.90
N LEU A 67 -1.48 21.55 -6.13
CA LEU A 67 -1.23 22.30 -7.37
C LEU A 67 -1.17 21.37 -8.60
N LEU A 68 -0.50 20.22 -8.49
CA LEU A 68 -0.47 19.21 -9.55
C LEU A 68 -1.86 18.63 -9.84
N PHE A 69 -2.70 18.44 -8.81
CA PHE A 69 -4.10 18.07 -8.99
C PHE A 69 -4.89 19.14 -9.74
N VAL A 70 -4.72 20.42 -9.41
CA VAL A 70 -5.36 21.55 -10.12
C VAL A 70 -4.86 21.62 -11.56
N GLU A 71 -3.56 21.45 -11.80
CA GLU A 71 -2.99 21.39 -13.15
C GLU A 71 -3.61 20.24 -13.95
N MET A 72 -3.68 19.03 -13.39
CA MET A 72 -4.32 17.89 -14.03
C MET A 72 -5.78 18.20 -14.40
N LEU A 73 -6.56 18.76 -13.50
CA LEU A 73 -7.97 19.10 -13.75
C LEU A 73 -8.14 20.16 -14.84
N THR A 74 -7.31 21.20 -14.83
CA THR A 74 -7.35 22.28 -15.82
C THR A 74 -6.90 21.82 -17.21
N ARG A 75 -5.92 20.92 -17.29
CA ARG A 75 -5.44 20.34 -18.55
C ARG A 75 -6.41 19.31 -19.13
N LEU A 76 -6.97 18.44 -18.30
CA LEU A 76 -7.87 17.37 -18.76
C LEU A 76 -9.29 17.87 -19.01
N GLN A 77 -9.71 18.96 -18.37
CA GLN A 77 -11.06 19.53 -18.47
C GLN A 77 -12.18 18.49 -18.26
N LYS A 78 -11.95 17.54 -17.35
CA LYS A 78 -12.88 16.46 -17.00
C LYS A 78 -13.19 16.49 -15.50
N PRO A 79 -14.41 16.10 -15.09
CA PRO A 79 -14.70 15.85 -13.68
C PRO A 79 -13.79 14.75 -13.11
N LEU A 80 -13.38 14.90 -11.84
CA LEU A 80 -12.52 13.92 -11.16
C LEU A 80 -13.09 12.50 -11.20
N SER A 81 -14.42 12.36 -11.10
CA SER A 81 -15.11 11.07 -11.20
C SER A 81 -14.93 10.38 -12.56
N ARG A 82 -14.75 11.14 -13.65
CA ARG A 82 -14.46 10.59 -14.98
C ARG A 82 -12.99 10.16 -15.08
N ILE A 83 -12.08 10.99 -14.58
CA ILE A 83 -10.64 10.67 -14.54
C ILE A 83 -10.39 9.39 -13.74
N LEU A 84 -11.03 9.27 -12.56
CA LEU A 84 -10.94 8.07 -11.74
C LEU A 84 -11.46 6.83 -12.49
N LYS A 85 -12.64 6.90 -13.11
CA LYS A 85 -13.19 5.78 -13.91
C LYS A 85 -12.28 5.38 -15.07
N GLU A 86 -11.67 6.34 -15.75
CA GLU A 86 -10.71 6.06 -16.84
C GLU A 86 -9.43 5.39 -16.30
N MET A 87 -8.93 5.83 -15.14
CA MET A 87 -7.80 5.20 -14.46
C MET A 87 -8.14 3.76 -14.05
N GLU A 88 -9.30 3.53 -13.44
CA GLU A 88 -9.76 2.19 -13.03
C GLU A 88 -10.03 1.28 -14.24
N ALA A 89 -10.52 1.82 -15.35
CA ALA A 89 -10.71 1.05 -16.57
C ALA A 89 -9.38 0.57 -17.17
N ARG A 90 -8.31 1.39 -17.06
CA ARG A 90 -6.99 1.06 -17.59
C ARG A 90 -6.16 0.19 -16.65
N PHE A 91 -6.17 0.49 -15.36
CA PHE A 91 -5.30 -0.13 -14.36
C PHE A 91 -6.05 -1.05 -13.39
N GLY A 92 -7.35 -1.23 -13.57
CA GLY A 92 -8.23 -1.99 -12.69
C GLY A 92 -8.71 -1.16 -11.49
N ALA A 93 -9.85 -1.54 -10.91
CA ALA A 93 -10.35 -0.91 -9.69
C ALA A 93 -9.47 -1.27 -8.49
N SER A 94 -9.49 -0.42 -7.47
CA SER A 94 -8.77 -0.61 -6.21
C SER A 94 -9.64 -0.15 -5.04
N PHE A 95 -9.94 -1.10 -4.15
CA PHE A 95 -10.63 -0.84 -2.90
C PHE A 95 -9.67 -1.14 -1.76
N PHE A 96 -9.41 -0.13 -0.94
CA PHE A 96 -8.42 -0.17 0.13
C PHE A 96 -9.09 0.05 1.48
N LYS A 97 -8.67 -0.70 2.51
CA LYS A 97 -9.09 -0.47 3.88
C LYS A 97 -7.96 -0.71 4.87
N ARG A 98 -7.98 0.05 5.96
CA ARG A 98 -7.13 -0.12 7.13
C ARG A 98 -7.99 -0.29 8.38
N VAL A 99 -7.60 -1.20 9.26
CA VAL A 99 -8.16 -1.38 10.60
C VAL A 99 -7.01 -1.34 11.60
N ASP A 100 -7.19 -0.55 12.66
CA ASP A 100 -6.19 -0.38 13.72
C ASP A 100 -6.71 -1.02 15.02
N PHE A 101 -5.84 -1.75 15.72
CA PHE A 101 -6.10 -2.36 17.03
C PHE A 101 -5.18 -1.72 18.07
N GLU A 102 -5.71 -1.40 19.25
CA GLU A 102 -4.87 -1.03 20.39
C GLU A 102 -4.25 -2.28 21.01
N LYS A 103 -2.92 -2.34 21.00
CA LYS A 103 -2.15 -3.41 21.63
C LYS A 103 -0.77 -2.89 22.00
N SER A 104 -0.49 -2.83 23.29
CA SER A 104 0.84 -2.50 23.79
C SER A 104 1.78 -3.71 23.66
N ALA A 105 3.05 -3.43 23.36
CA ALA A 105 4.15 -4.40 23.38
C ALA A 105 3.93 -5.66 22.51
N VAL A 106 3.74 -5.47 21.21
CA VAL A 106 3.75 -6.60 20.24
C VAL A 106 5.18 -6.88 19.78
N ASP A 107 5.63 -8.10 20.01
CA ASP A 107 6.88 -8.62 19.46
C ASP A 107 6.70 -8.86 17.95
N LYS A 108 7.26 -7.95 17.14
CA LYS A 108 7.11 -7.94 15.68
C LYS A 108 7.70 -9.19 15.06
N GLU A 109 8.88 -9.62 15.50
CA GLU A 109 9.59 -10.79 15.00
C GLU A 109 8.82 -12.07 15.30
N LYS A 110 8.29 -12.21 16.51
CA LYS A 110 7.44 -13.35 16.90
C LYS A 110 6.14 -13.38 16.11
N MET A 111 5.49 -12.23 15.90
CA MET A 111 4.26 -12.13 15.11
C MET A 111 4.51 -12.56 13.65
N ILE A 112 5.55 -12.02 13.02
CA ILE A 112 5.94 -12.37 11.65
C ILE A 112 6.27 -13.87 11.57
N ARG A 113 7.06 -14.41 12.50
CA ARG A 113 7.40 -15.83 12.52
C ARG A 113 6.17 -16.72 12.64
N THR A 114 5.25 -16.37 13.52
CA THR A 114 4.03 -17.15 13.77
C THR A 114 3.16 -17.17 12.51
N LEU A 115 2.87 -16.00 11.94
CA LEU A 115 2.05 -15.88 10.73
C LEU A 115 2.72 -16.45 9.47
N SER A 116 4.06 -16.47 9.42
CA SER A 116 4.80 -17.13 8.33
C SER A 116 4.66 -18.67 8.41
N LEU A 117 4.67 -19.23 9.62
CA LEU A 117 4.49 -20.68 9.81
C LEU A 117 3.04 -21.13 9.60
N SER A 118 2.07 -20.27 9.92
CA SER A 118 0.64 -20.51 9.71
C SER A 118 0.08 -19.78 8.48
N SER A 119 0.92 -19.54 7.47
CA SER A 119 0.51 -18.82 6.26
C SER A 119 -0.66 -19.55 5.55
N PRO A 120 -1.78 -18.85 5.29
CA PRO A 120 -2.90 -19.47 4.60
C PRO A 120 -2.54 -19.75 3.14
N SER A 121 -3.06 -20.84 2.58
CA SER A 121 -2.92 -21.14 1.15
C SER A 121 -3.76 -20.21 0.26
N SER A 122 -4.77 -19.56 0.83
CA SER A 122 -5.64 -18.60 0.14
C SER A 122 -6.24 -17.59 1.11
N LEU A 123 -6.49 -16.36 0.63
CA LEU A 123 -7.22 -15.31 1.34
C LEU A 123 -8.33 -14.78 0.44
N GLY A 124 -9.51 -14.53 1.00
CA GLY A 124 -10.69 -14.10 0.24
C GLY A 124 -11.18 -15.11 -0.81
N GLY A 125 -10.66 -16.34 -0.80
CA GLY A 125 -10.90 -17.36 -1.82
C GLY A 125 -9.90 -17.34 -2.99
N VAL A 126 -8.87 -16.48 -2.93
CA VAL A 126 -7.80 -16.39 -3.94
C VAL A 126 -6.50 -16.97 -3.38
N PRO A 127 -5.77 -17.82 -4.12
CA PRO A 127 -4.51 -18.38 -3.65
C PRO A 127 -3.47 -17.30 -3.29
N VAL A 128 -2.70 -17.56 -2.24
CA VAL A 128 -1.55 -16.73 -1.87
C VAL A 128 -0.38 -17.08 -2.78
N ARG A 129 0.11 -16.09 -3.51
CA ARG A 129 1.23 -16.21 -4.45
C ARG A 129 2.57 -15.92 -3.79
N GLU A 130 2.60 -14.91 -2.93
CA GLU A 130 3.83 -14.39 -2.35
C GLU A 130 3.58 -13.93 -0.90
N VAL A 131 4.58 -14.17 -0.04
CA VAL A 131 4.62 -13.64 1.33
C VAL A 131 5.85 -12.75 1.47
N LYS A 132 5.64 -11.49 1.83
CA LYS A 132 6.71 -10.51 2.06
C LYS A 132 6.77 -10.11 3.54
N THR A 133 7.97 -9.98 4.08
CA THR A 133 8.18 -9.63 5.49
C THR A 133 8.89 -8.30 5.70
N LEU A 134 8.78 -7.38 4.73
CA LEU A 134 9.55 -6.12 4.69
C LEU A 134 9.24 -5.18 5.86
N ASP A 135 7.96 -4.98 6.19
CA ASP A 135 7.55 -4.23 7.39
C ASP A 135 6.23 -4.77 7.95
N GLY A 136 6.32 -5.88 8.67
CA GLY A 136 5.20 -6.72 9.06
C GLY A 136 5.17 -7.98 8.18
N ILE A 137 3.99 -8.54 7.96
CA ILE A 137 3.79 -9.65 7.02
C ILE A 137 2.71 -9.29 6.01
N LYS A 138 3.06 -9.37 4.72
CA LYS A 138 2.20 -9.07 3.58
C LYS A 138 1.97 -10.34 2.78
N PHE A 139 0.72 -10.71 2.58
CA PHE A 139 0.28 -11.78 1.69
C PHE A 139 -0.20 -11.14 0.40
N VAL A 140 0.38 -11.53 -0.73
CA VAL A 140 -0.05 -11.10 -2.06
C VAL A 140 -0.70 -12.29 -2.75
N MET A 141 -1.94 -12.11 -3.19
CA MET A 141 -2.74 -13.11 -3.86
C MET A 141 -2.49 -13.10 -5.38
N ASP A 142 -2.90 -14.16 -6.08
CA ASP A 142 -2.68 -14.32 -7.54
C ASP A 142 -3.26 -13.17 -8.39
N ASP A 143 -4.38 -12.60 -7.97
CA ASP A 143 -5.03 -11.45 -8.62
C ASP A 143 -4.39 -10.09 -8.25
N LYS A 144 -3.25 -10.12 -7.56
CA LYS A 144 -2.51 -8.98 -6.99
C LYS A 144 -3.21 -8.30 -5.80
N SER A 145 -4.39 -8.75 -5.36
CA SER A 145 -4.95 -8.30 -4.08
C SER A 145 -4.00 -8.67 -2.94
N TRP A 146 -4.06 -7.97 -1.81
CA TRP A 146 -3.14 -8.24 -0.71
C TRP A 146 -3.70 -7.91 0.67
N LEU A 147 -3.06 -8.51 1.67
CA LEU A 147 -3.27 -8.28 3.10
C LEU A 147 -1.91 -7.96 3.75
N LEU A 148 -1.82 -6.91 4.56
CA LEU A 148 -0.63 -6.60 5.37
C LEU A 148 -1.02 -6.47 6.85
N ILE A 149 -0.30 -7.18 7.70
CA ILE A 149 -0.42 -7.10 9.17
C ILE A 149 0.91 -6.58 9.72
N ARG A 150 0.87 -5.45 10.44
CA ARG A 150 2.09 -4.87 11.03
C ARG A 150 1.82 -4.19 12.38
N PRO A 151 2.68 -4.38 13.39
CA PRO A 151 2.74 -3.50 14.53
C PRO A 151 3.18 -2.10 14.10
N SER A 152 2.63 -1.06 14.71
CA SER A 152 3.08 0.30 14.54
C SER A 152 4.42 0.50 15.26
N GLY A 153 5.37 1.18 14.61
CA GLY A 153 6.66 1.48 15.22
C GLY A 153 6.64 2.65 16.20
N THR A 154 5.60 3.48 16.17
CA THR A 154 5.50 4.72 16.96
C THR A 154 4.30 4.77 17.90
N GLU A 155 3.36 3.86 17.75
CA GLU A 155 2.13 3.81 18.55
C GLU A 155 1.92 2.38 19.07
N PRO A 156 1.26 2.18 20.22
CA PRO A 156 0.89 0.87 20.75
C PRO A 156 -0.31 0.29 19.96
N LYS A 157 -0.12 0.11 18.66
CA LYS A 157 -1.17 -0.33 17.72
C LYS A 157 -0.67 -1.43 16.81
N VAL A 158 -1.56 -2.32 16.40
CA VAL A 158 -1.37 -3.22 15.27
C VAL A 158 -2.31 -2.79 14.16
N ARG A 159 -1.81 -2.75 12.93
CA ARG A 159 -2.56 -2.28 11.77
C ARG A 159 -2.70 -3.42 10.77
N VAL A 160 -3.93 -3.60 10.31
CA VAL A 160 -4.28 -4.54 9.24
C VAL A 160 -4.76 -3.73 8.06
N TYR A 161 -4.11 -3.94 6.92
CA TYR A 161 -4.38 -3.27 5.66
C TYR A 161 -4.78 -4.31 4.64
N ALA A 162 -5.74 -4.00 3.79
CA ALA A 162 -6.04 -4.85 2.65
C ALA A 162 -6.42 -3.99 1.44
N GLU A 163 -6.13 -4.53 0.25
CA GLU A 163 -6.57 -3.97 -1.01
C GLU A 163 -7.07 -5.08 -1.93
N ALA A 164 -8.20 -4.87 -2.59
CA ALA A 164 -8.84 -5.86 -3.46
C ALA A 164 -9.53 -5.19 -4.67
N PRO A 165 -9.86 -5.93 -5.73
CA PRO A 165 -10.52 -5.38 -6.92
C PRO A 165 -12.00 -5.02 -6.69
N GLY A 166 -12.61 -5.45 -5.57
CA GLY A 166 -14.00 -5.18 -5.22
C GLY A 166 -14.23 -5.11 -3.71
N GLU A 167 -15.32 -4.45 -3.30
CA GLU A 167 -15.67 -4.30 -1.87
C GLU A 167 -15.96 -5.63 -1.18
N ALA A 168 -16.57 -6.59 -1.89
CA ALA A 168 -16.91 -7.89 -1.34
C ALA A 168 -15.64 -8.71 -1.04
N GLU A 169 -14.69 -8.71 -1.96
CA GLU A 169 -13.38 -9.36 -1.83
C GLU A 169 -12.58 -8.68 -0.72
N LEU A 170 -12.53 -7.34 -0.72
CA LEU A 170 -11.87 -6.56 0.32
C LEU A 170 -12.40 -6.91 1.71
N LYS A 171 -13.72 -7.01 1.85
CA LYS A 171 -14.35 -7.38 3.12
C LYS A 171 -13.91 -8.77 3.57
N LYS A 172 -13.93 -9.77 2.69
CA LYS A 172 -13.50 -11.14 3.03
C LYS A 172 -12.03 -11.19 3.47
N ILE A 173 -11.14 -10.54 2.71
CA ILE A 173 -9.70 -10.48 3.01
C ILE A 173 -9.48 -9.77 4.35
N MET A 174 -10.14 -8.62 4.56
CA MET A 174 -10.02 -7.85 5.81
C MET A 174 -10.52 -8.64 7.01
N ASP A 175 -11.70 -9.27 6.93
CA ASP A 175 -12.27 -10.05 8.03
C ASP A 175 -11.34 -11.21 8.44
N GLN A 176 -10.75 -11.91 7.46
CA GLN A 176 -9.76 -12.96 7.70
C GLN A 176 -8.47 -12.39 8.31
N GLY A 177 -7.96 -11.29 7.77
CA GLY A 177 -6.72 -10.68 8.26
C GLY A 177 -6.82 -10.11 9.66
N VAL A 178 -7.98 -9.53 10.02
CA VAL A 178 -8.28 -9.08 11.38
C VAL A 178 -8.26 -10.27 12.35
N LYS A 179 -8.90 -11.38 11.99
CA LYS A 179 -8.89 -12.60 12.81
C LYS A 179 -7.47 -13.14 13.00
N MET A 180 -6.70 -13.23 11.91
CA MET A 180 -5.30 -13.65 11.95
C MET A 180 -4.46 -12.76 12.88
N ALA A 181 -4.63 -11.44 12.79
CA ALA A 181 -3.91 -10.50 13.65
C ALA A 181 -4.26 -10.72 15.13
N GLN A 182 -5.54 -10.87 15.47
CA GLN A 182 -6.00 -11.08 16.84
C GLN A 182 -5.50 -12.39 17.47
N GLU A 183 -5.29 -13.44 16.68
CA GLU A 183 -4.80 -14.74 17.16
C GLU A 183 -3.31 -14.73 17.57
N VAL A 184 -2.53 -13.76 17.07
CA VAL A 184 -1.07 -13.72 17.27
C VAL A 184 -0.56 -12.54 18.10
N ILE A 185 -1.44 -11.63 18.52
CA ILE A 185 -1.08 -10.40 19.27
C ILE A 185 -1.44 -10.47 20.75
#